data_AF-A0A1S6HDF8-F1
#
_entry.id   AF-A0A1S6HDF8-F1
#
_cell.length_a   1.000
_cell.length_b   1.000
_cell.length_c   1.000
_cell.angle_alpha   90.00
_cell.angle_beta   90.00
_cell.angle_gamma   90.00
#
_symmetry.space_group_name_H-M   'P 1'
#
loop_
_entity.id
_entity.type
_entity.pdbx_description
1 polymer ?
#
loop_
_entity_poly.entity_id
_entity_poly.type
_entity_poly.pdbx_seq_one_letter_code
_entity_poly.pdbx_strand_id
1 'polypeptide(L)'
;MKDQLKKISEYEWELPKTGSMLVPGVIFASKKLLDAVEPEAIKQLANVATLKGIQKRALAMPDIHSGYGFPIGGVAAFDMQEGIISPGGVGLN
;
A
#
# COMPACT_ATOMS: atom_id res chain seq x y z
N MET A 1 2.14 2.77 -12.48
CA MET A 1 1.36 3.22 -11.29
C MET A 1 2.03 4.38 -10.56
N LYS A 2 3.37 4.46 -10.55
CA LYS A 2 4.12 5.57 -9.91
C LYS A 2 3.71 6.97 -10.38
N ASP A 3 3.45 7.14 -11.68
CA ASP A 3 3.01 8.43 -12.26
C ASP A 3 1.60 8.85 -11.82
N GLN A 4 0.85 7.96 -11.17
CA GLN A 4 -0.50 8.26 -10.66
C GLN A 4 -0.47 8.79 -9.22
N LEU A 5 0.70 8.77 -8.56
CA LEU A 5 0.85 9.23 -7.19
C LEU A 5 0.64 10.74 -7.09
N LYS A 6 -0.23 11.16 -6.19
CA LYS A 6 -0.51 12.56 -5.87
C LYS A 6 0.21 12.94 -4.59
N LYS A 7 1.03 13.98 -4.63
CA LYS A 7 1.69 14.50 -3.42
C LYS A 7 0.65 15.13 -2.48
N ILE A 8 0.57 14.65 -1.24
CA ILE A 8 -0.28 15.23 -0.18
C ILE A 8 0.55 16.20 0.67
N SER A 9 1.72 15.76 1.13
CA SER A 9 2.63 16.54 1.98
C SER A 9 4.09 16.30 1.55
N GLU A 10 5.06 16.83 2.29
CA GLU A 10 6.49 16.64 1.99
C GLU A 10 6.90 15.16 1.92
N TYR A 11 6.26 14.33 2.75
CA TYR A 11 6.58 12.91 2.91
C TYR A 11 5.41 11.99 2.59
N GLU A 12 4.28 12.50 2.11
CA GLU A 12 3.08 11.70 1.85
C GLU A 12 2.66 11.73 0.38
N TRP A 13 2.44 10.55 -0.18
CA TRP A 13 2.05 10.35 -1.57
C TRP A 13 0.84 9.44 -1.63
N GLU A 14 -0.29 9.98 -2.09
CA GLU A 14 -1.52 9.20 -2.29
C GLU A 14 -1.45 8.44 -3.60
N LEU A 15 -1.75 7.14 -3.57
CA LEU A 15 -2.19 6.39 -4.73
C LEU A 15 -3.72 6.47 -4.78
N PRO A 16 -4.30 7.25 -5.70
CA PRO A 16 -5.75 7.37 -5.81
C PRO A 16 -6.38 5.99 -6.07
N LYS A 17 -7.62 5.83 -5.61
CA LYS A 17 -8.38 4.60 -5.84
C LYS A 17 -8.56 4.37 -7.34
N THR A 18 -8.08 3.24 -7.84
CA THR A 18 -8.21 2.82 -9.25
C THR A 18 -8.67 1.37 -9.34
N GLY A 19 -9.36 1.02 -10.43
CA GLY A 19 -9.86 -0.34 -10.65
C GLY A 19 -10.69 -0.87 -9.48
N SER A 20 -10.32 -2.05 -8.97
CA SER A 20 -11.02 -2.75 -7.88
C SER A 20 -10.62 -2.30 -6.47
N MET A 21 -9.81 -1.24 -6.33
CA MET A 21 -9.45 -0.72 -5.01
C MET A 21 -10.71 -0.27 -4.26
N LEU A 22 -10.81 -0.65 -2.99
CA LEU A 22 -11.88 -0.26 -2.07
C LEU A 22 -11.52 1.04 -1.32
N VAL A 23 -10.22 1.24 -1.06
CA VAL A 23 -9.63 2.42 -0.39
C VAL A 23 -8.44 2.97 -1.20
N PRO A 24 -8.02 4.23 -1.04
CA PRO A 24 -6.76 4.69 -1.63
C PRO A 24 -5.54 4.09 -0.91
N GLY A 25 -4.38 4.14 -1.57
CA GLY A 25 -3.08 3.85 -0.97
C GLY A 25 -2.37 5.13 -0.51
N VAL A 26 -1.50 5.05 0.49
CA VAL A 26 -0.59 6.13 0.89
C VAL A 26 0.81 5.57 1.12
N ILE A 27 1.80 6.20 0.49
CA ILE A 27 3.21 5.91 0.67
C ILE A 27 3.84 7.06 1.45
N PHE A 28 4.45 6.74 2.58
CA PHE A 28 5.24 7.69 3.35
C PHE A 28 6.69 7.61 2.88
N ALA A 29 7.18 8.61 2.15
CA ALA A 29 8.55 8.62 1.64
C ALA A 29 9.00 10.04 1.28
N SER A 30 10.30 10.33 1.47
CA SER A 30 10.91 11.48 0.80
C SER A 30 10.90 11.26 -0.71
N LYS A 31 11.01 12.32 -1.51
CA LYS A 31 11.07 12.19 -2.99
C LYS A 31 12.17 11.23 -3.45
N LYS A 32 13.36 11.31 -2.82
CA LYS A 32 14.50 10.43 -3.12
C LYS A 32 14.17 8.96 -2.87
N LEU A 33 13.52 8.65 -1.74
CA LEU A 33 13.11 7.29 -1.42
C LEU A 33 12.00 6.82 -2.37
N LEU A 34 11.01 7.68 -2.63
CA LEU A 34 9.94 7.38 -3.56
C LEU A 34 10.47 7.01 -4.94
N ASP A 35 11.45 7.74 -5.46
CA ASP A 35 12.08 7.49 -6.76
C ASP A 35 12.77 6.12 -6.82
N ALA A 36 13.24 5.60 -5.68
CA ALA A 36 13.84 4.26 -5.57
C ALA A 36 12.80 3.13 -5.40
N VAL A 37 11.55 3.43 -5.02
CA VAL A 37 10.51 2.40 -4.84
C VAL A 37 10.22 1.68 -6.16
N GLU A 38 10.26 0.35 -6.08
CA GLU A 38 9.97 -0.56 -7.18
C GLU A 38 8.49 -0.46 -7.63
N PRO A 39 8.21 -0.51 -8.95
CA PRO A 39 6.84 -0.48 -9.45
C PRO A 39 5.95 -1.63 -8.91
N GLU A 40 6.54 -2.80 -8.66
CA GLU A 40 5.81 -3.95 -8.14
C GLU A 40 5.35 -3.73 -6.69
N ALA A 41 6.17 -3.11 -5.84
CA ALA A 41 5.75 -2.76 -4.46
C ALA A 41 4.53 -1.81 -4.45
N ILE A 42 4.49 -0.83 -5.36
CA ILE A 42 3.34 0.08 -5.51
C ILE A 42 2.09 -0.68 -5.99
N LYS A 43 2.26 -1.65 -6.90
CA LYS A 43 1.17 -2.50 -7.37
C LYS A 43 0.67 -3.44 -6.27
N GLN A 44 1.56 -3.99 -5.46
CA GLN A 44 1.19 -4.80 -4.29
C GLN A 44 0.38 -3.97 -3.29
N LEU A 45 0.79 -2.72 -3.01
CA LEU A 45 0.00 -1.80 -2.19
C LEU A 45 -1.41 -1.58 -2.78
N ALA A 46 -1.51 -1.40 -4.10
CA ALA A 46 -2.80 -1.29 -4.79
C ALA A 46 -3.65 -2.56 -4.67
N ASN A 47 -3.03 -3.74 -4.77
CA ASN A 47 -3.70 -5.03 -4.59
C ASN A 47 -4.24 -5.18 -3.16
N VAL A 48 -3.44 -4.81 -2.15
CA VAL A 48 -3.87 -4.79 -0.74
C VAL A 48 -5.11 -3.90 -0.56
N ALA A 49 -5.14 -2.76 -1.24
CA ALA A 49 -6.27 -1.84 -1.21
C ALA A 49 -7.57 -2.40 -1.82
N THR A 50 -7.56 -3.57 -2.47
CA THR A 50 -8.74 -4.27 -3.00
C THR A 50 -9.38 -5.25 -2.01
N LEU A 51 -8.70 -5.56 -0.91
CA LEU A 51 -9.08 -6.65 -0.01
C LEU A 51 -10.31 -6.31 0.83
N LYS A 52 -11.24 -7.27 0.94
CA LYS A 52 -12.53 -7.10 1.64
C LYS A 52 -12.31 -6.61 3.08
N GLY A 53 -13.08 -5.61 3.47
CA GLY A 53 -13.09 -5.06 4.83
C GLY A 53 -11.90 -4.16 5.16
N ILE A 54 -11.02 -3.83 4.20
CA ILE A 54 -9.92 -2.88 4.43
C ILE A 54 -10.45 -1.51 4.87
N GLN A 55 -9.81 -0.94 5.88
CA GLN A 55 -10.24 0.29 6.52
C GLN A 55 -9.41 1.48 6.08
N LYS A 56 -10.09 2.57 5.71
CA LYS A 56 -9.56 3.91 5.42
C LYS A 56 -8.56 3.98 4.26
N ARG A 57 -7.39 3.35 4.37
CA ARG A 57 -6.25 3.45 3.45
C ARG A 57 -5.36 2.20 3.56
N ALA A 58 -4.77 1.78 2.44
CA ALA A 58 -3.60 0.89 2.48
C ALA A 58 -2.33 1.74 2.64
N LEU A 59 -1.49 1.46 3.62
CA LEU A 59 -0.32 2.29 3.92
C LEU A 59 0.97 1.55 3.55
N ALA A 60 2.00 2.31 3.18
CA ALA A 60 3.35 1.82 2.99
C ALA A 60 4.36 2.76 3.67
N MET A 61 5.26 2.16 4.43
CA MET A 61 6.33 2.85 5.16
C MET A 61 7.49 3.25 4.24
N PRO A 62 8.43 4.11 4.69
CA PRO A 62 9.51 4.63 3.84
C PRO A 62 10.48 3.58 3.28
N ASP A 63 10.50 2.39 3.87
CA ASP A 63 11.29 1.22 3.48
C ASP A 63 10.53 0.25 2.57
N ILE A 64 9.40 0.68 1.97
CA ILE A 64 8.59 -0.14 1.09
C ILE A 64 9.41 -0.77 -0.05
N HIS A 65 9.29 -2.09 -0.19
CA HIS A 65 9.83 -2.87 -1.30
C HIS A 65 8.97 -4.09 -1.58
N SER A 66 9.25 -4.77 -2.69
CA SER A 66 8.45 -5.90 -3.16
C SER A 66 8.49 -7.07 -2.17
N GLY A 67 7.31 -7.56 -1.79
CA GLY A 67 7.13 -8.70 -0.91
C GLY A 67 6.32 -9.84 -1.56
N TYR A 68 5.67 -10.67 -0.73
CA TYR A 68 4.83 -11.78 -1.20
C TYR A 68 3.35 -11.42 -1.11
N GLY A 69 2.81 -10.85 -2.19
CA GLY A 69 1.42 -10.38 -2.28
C GLY A 69 1.18 -9.03 -1.60
N PHE A 70 1.64 -8.87 -0.37
CA PHE A 70 1.78 -7.57 0.30
C PHE A 70 3.20 -7.03 0.09
N PRO A 71 3.37 -5.71 -0.02
CA PRO A 71 4.71 -5.12 0.01
C PRO A 71 5.27 -5.23 1.43
N ILE A 72 6.58 -5.43 1.55
CA ILE A 72 7.26 -5.27 2.85
C ILE A 72 7.19 -3.79 3.23
N GLY A 73 7.04 -3.50 4.52
CA GLY A 73 6.72 -2.15 5.01
C GLY A 73 5.27 -1.73 4.76
N GLY A 74 4.40 -2.63 4.28
CA GLY A 74 2.97 -2.40 4.14
C GLY A 74 2.22 -2.48 5.47
N VAL A 75 1.20 -1.63 5.65
CA VAL A 75 0.28 -1.67 6.79
C VAL A 75 -1.15 -1.60 6.26
N ALA A 76 -1.99 -2.54 6.67
CA ALA A 76 -3.41 -2.56 6.36
C ALA A 76 -4.21 -2.97 7.59
N ALA A 77 -5.25 -2.20 7.89
CA ALA A 77 -6.22 -2.53 8.93
C ALA A 77 -7.49 -3.07 8.26
N PHE A 78 -8.04 -4.14 8.81
CA PHE A 78 -9.26 -4.77 8.32
C PHE A 78 -10.34 -4.75 9.40
N ASP A 79 -11.59 -4.65 8.98
CA ASP A 79 -12.75 -4.80 9.86
C ASP A 79 -12.74 -6.18 10.53
N MET A 80 -13.12 -6.24 11.81
CA MET A 80 -13.10 -7.47 12.60
C MET A 80 -14.16 -8.50 12.18
N GLN A 81 -15.28 -8.06 11.61
CA GLN A 81 -16.40 -8.92 11.25
C GLN A 81 -16.39 -9.25 9.76
N GLU A 82 -16.13 -8.24 8.92
CA GLU A 82 -16.24 -8.34 7.47
C GLU A 82 -14.89 -8.47 6.75
N GLY A 83 -13.78 -8.34 7.48
CA GLY A 83 -12.43 -8.35 6.95
C GLY A 83 -11.84 -9.75 6.71
N ILE A 84 -10.56 -9.75 6.36
CA ILE A 84 -9.79 -10.97 6.06
C ILE A 84 -8.47 -10.96 6.82
N ILE A 85 -7.91 -12.16 7.02
CA ILE A 85 -6.53 -12.34 7.46
C ILE A 85 -5.76 -12.93 6.28
N SER A 86 -4.60 -12.35 5.97
CA SER A 86 -3.71 -12.84 4.92
C SER A 86 -2.33 -13.14 5.52
N PRO A 87 -1.85 -14.41 5.50
CA PRO A 87 -0.51 -14.74 5.97
C PRO A 87 0.60 -13.94 5.27
N GLY A 88 0.42 -13.62 3.98
CA GLY A 88 1.35 -12.78 3.22
C GLY A 88 1.45 -11.34 3.72
N GLY A 89 0.42 -10.85 4.44
CA GLY A 89 0.45 -9.54 5.09
C GLY A 89 1.18 -9.53 6.44
N VAL A 90 1.54 -10.70 6.99
CA VAL A 90 2.36 -10.84 8.19
C VAL A 90 3.80 -11.21 7.83
N GLY A 91 3.97 -12.13 6.87
CA GLY A 91 5.28 -12.62 6.43
C GLY A 91 5.58 -14.04 6.94
N LEU A 92 6.61 -14.67 6.36
CA LEU A 92 7.01 -16.06 6.65
C LEU A 92 8.18 -16.20 7.64
N ASN A 93 8.82 -15.07 8.00
CA ASN A 93 10.11 -14.93 8.72
C ASN A 93 11.34 -15.33 7.92
#